data_AF-A0A8T3SQU8-F1
#
_entry.id   AF-A0A8T3SQU8-F1
#
_cell.length_a   1.000
_cell.length_b   1.000
_cell.length_c   1.000
_cell.angle_alpha   90.00
_cell.angle_beta   90.00
_cell.angle_gamma   90.00
#
_symmetry.space_group_name_H-M   'P 1'
#
loop_
_entity.id
_entity.type
_entity.pdbx_description
1 polymer ?
#
loop_
_entity_poly.entity_id
_entity_poly.type
_entity_poly.pdbx_seq_one_letter_code
_entity_poly.pdbx_strand_id
1 'polypeptide(L)'
;MNAWRWFHSAGVLAAVAAIGASGYFIGEARFAWLATMALMVGLLVVVGLGIAGHPAGAWIDERNKMTLSRLQLIAWTVVVLSGFLVAALHDLQGGADNALSVAIPEVLWLAMGISTVSLVGSPLILATKKQHAPNLNEATRTLTALQGSPVGLAATGDAHVMVQSNTNAVRTIGQVEVRGHPSDASWADIFRGDETGNAAYVDLGKVQMLLLTVVVLLVYGLALYTLLSGVGPFTALPVVDQGVLALLGISHAGYLSTKATTHSAPPAG
;
A
#
# COMPACT_ATOMS: atom_id res chain seq x y z
N MET A 1 19.97 -6.25 -11.87
CA MET A 1 19.38 -6.53 -13.20
C MET A 1 18.55 -5.31 -13.58
N ASN A 2 18.86 -4.62 -14.68
CA ASN A 2 18.13 -3.42 -15.07
C ASN A 2 16.80 -3.82 -15.72
N ALA A 3 15.74 -3.90 -14.92
CA ALA A 3 14.37 -4.21 -15.37
C ALA A 3 13.75 -3.05 -16.18
N TRP A 4 14.29 -1.83 -16.04
CA TRP A 4 13.80 -0.68 -16.77
C TRP A 4 14.24 -0.68 -18.24
N ARG A 5 13.26 -0.63 -19.13
CA ARG A 5 13.44 -0.61 -20.60
C ARG A 5 12.69 0.58 -21.18
N TRP A 6 13.09 1.07 -22.35
CA TRP A 6 12.54 2.27 -22.99
C TRP A 6 11.00 2.26 -23.13
N PHE A 7 10.39 1.09 -23.36
CA PHE A 7 8.93 0.97 -23.48
C PHE A 7 8.20 1.23 -22.15
N HIS A 8 8.85 1.08 -20.99
CA HIS A 8 8.28 1.48 -19.71
C HIS A 8 8.20 3.00 -19.60
N SER A 9 9.25 3.72 -20.01
CA SER A 9 9.23 5.19 -20.09
C SER A 9 8.15 5.67 -21.07
N ALA A 10 8.06 5.05 -22.26
CA ALA A 10 7.00 5.36 -23.20
C ALA A 10 5.60 5.06 -22.63
N GLY A 11 5.43 3.94 -21.93
CA GLY A 11 4.19 3.56 -21.26
C GLY A 11 3.78 4.53 -20.16
N VAL A 12 4.73 5.01 -19.35
CA VAL A 12 4.47 6.04 -18.33
C VAL A 12 4.00 7.33 -18.98
N LEU A 13 4.70 7.81 -20.01
CA LEU A 13 4.31 9.04 -20.73
C LEU A 13 2.93 8.90 -21.38
N ALA A 14 2.66 7.76 -22.01
CA ALA A 14 1.37 7.47 -22.61
C ALA A 14 0.25 7.41 -21.56
N ALA A 15 0.49 6.80 -20.40
CA ALA A 15 -0.47 6.76 -19.30
C ALA A 15 -0.74 8.15 -18.72
N VAL A 16 0.29 8.98 -18.53
CA VAL A 16 0.13 10.38 -18.06
C VAL A 16 -0.69 11.20 -19.06
N ALA A 17 -0.40 11.08 -20.36
CA ALA A 17 -1.17 11.75 -21.40
C ALA A 17 -2.62 11.24 -21.43
N ALA A 18 -2.83 9.93 -21.31
CA ALA A 18 -4.17 9.33 -21.25
C ALA A 18 -4.96 9.78 -20.02
N ILE A 19 -4.33 9.92 -18.86
CA ILE A 19 -4.95 10.44 -17.62
C ILE A 19 -5.47 11.87 -17.82
N GLY A 20 -4.65 12.76 -18.40
CA GLY A 20 -5.08 14.11 -18.72
C GLY A 20 -6.19 14.13 -19.78
N ALA A 21 -6.05 13.30 -20.82
CA ALA A 21 -7.04 13.18 -21.88
C ALA A 21 -8.38 12.61 -21.39
N SER A 22 -8.40 11.63 -20.49
CA SER A 22 -9.63 11.08 -19.94
C SER A 22 -10.38 12.10 -19.09
N GLY A 23 -9.66 12.86 -18.26
CA GLY A 23 -10.26 13.89 -17.42
C GLY A 23 -10.78 15.10 -18.22
N TYR A 24 -10.20 15.36 -19.40
CA TYR A 24 -10.64 16.43 -20.28
C TYR A 24 -11.72 15.92 -21.25
N PHE A 25 -11.44 14.96 -22.14
CA PHE A 25 -12.34 14.67 -23.27
C PHE A 25 -13.59 13.85 -22.92
N ILE A 26 -13.69 13.22 -21.74
CA ILE A 26 -14.89 12.49 -21.35
C ILE A 26 -15.90 13.48 -20.77
N GLY A 27 -17.00 13.72 -21.49
CA GLY A 27 -17.95 14.80 -21.15
C GLY A 27 -18.70 14.65 -19.83
N GLU A 28 -18.75 13.45 -19.25
CA GLU A 28 -19.41 13.20 -17.96
C GLU A 28 -18.37 12.94 -16.87
N ALA A 29 -18.24 13.87 -15.92
CA ALA A 29 -17.18 13.88 -14.91
C ALA A 29 -17.08 12.57 -14.11
N ARG A 30 -18.20 11.97 -13.72
CA ARG A 30 -18.19 10.66 -13.03
C ARG A 30 -17.56 9.54 -13.86
N PHE A 31 -17.75 9.51 -15.17
CA PHE A 31 -17.10 8.52 -16.05
C PHE A 31 -15.65 8.89 -16.35
N ALA A 32 -15.35 10.18 -16.49
CA ALA A 32 -13.99 10.69 -16.59
C ALA A 32 -13.16 10.28 -15.37
N TRP A 33 -13.75 10.35 -14.17
CA TRP A 33 -13.15 9.95 -12.91
C TRP A 33 -12.85 8.46 -12.83
N LEU A 34 -13.81 7.60 -13.16
CA LEU A 34 -13.59 6.15 -13.19
C LEU A 34 -12.51 5.74 -14.20
N ALA A 35 -12.50 6.37 -15.39
CA ALA A 35 -11.45 6.15 -16.39
C ALA A 35 -10.07 6.62 -15.88
N THR A 36 -10.02 7.81 -15.27
CA THR A 36 -8.80 8.39 -14.68
C THR A 36 -8.24 7.49 -13.57
N MET A 37 -9.09 6.97 -12.68
CA MET A 37 -8.69 6.00 -11.66
C MET A 37 -8.08 4.74 -12.28
N ALA A 38 -8.75 4.16 -13.28
CA ALA A 38 -8.27 2.97 -13.97
C ALA A 38 -6.89 3.20 -14.63
N LEU A 39 -6.71 4.37 -15.26
CA LEU A 39 -5.44 4.74 -15.89
C LEU A 39 -4.33 5.00 -14.87
N MET A 40 -4.63 5.61 -13.71
CA MET A 40 -3.68 5.75 -12.61
C MET A 40 -3.23 4.40 -12.05
N VAL A 41 -4.15 3.45 -11.88
CA VAL A 41 -3.79 2.07 -11.48
C VAL A 41 -2.94 1.41 -12.57
N GLY A 42 -3.29 1.59 -13.85
CA GLY A 42 -2.49 1.12 -14.98
C GLY A 42 -1.07 1.70 -14.98
N LEU A 43 -0.91 2.99 -14.69
CA LEU A 43 0.39 3.64 -14.52
C LEU A 43 1.21 2.96 -13.41
N LEU A 44 0.59 2.67 -12.26
CA LEU A 44 1.26 1.95 -11.16
C LEU A 44 1.68 0.54 -11.57
N VAL A 45 0.89 -0.15 -12.40
CA VAL A 45 1.26 -1.46 -12.96
C VAL A 45 2.47 -1.35 -13.89
N VAL A 46 2.52 -0.36 -14.78
CA VAL A 46 3.68 -0.12 -15.67
C VAL A 46 4.95 0.15 -14.84
N VAL A 47 4.83 0.98 -13.81
CA VAL A 47 5.95 1.27 -12.87
C VAL A 47 6.36 0.00 -12.13
N GLY A 48 5.41 -0.78 -11.63
CA GLY A 48 5.65 -2.04 -10.94
C GLY A 48 6.38 -3.07 -11.83
N LEU A 49 5.94 -3.24 -13.07
CA LEU A 49 6.60 -4.09 -14.05
C LEU A 49 8.02 -3.62 -14.36
N GLY A 50 8.23 -2.31 -14.52
CA GLY A 50 9.53 -1.74 -14.87
C GLY A 50 10.56 -1.81 -13.75
N ILE A 51 10.14 -1.73 -12.49
CA ILE A 51 11.05 -1.76 -11.32
C ILE A 51 11.20 -3.16 -10.74
N ALA A 52 10.07 -3.84 -10.49
CA ALA A 52 10.04 -5.11 -9.76
C ALA A 52 9.84 -6.33 -10.68
N GLY A 53 9.60 -6.13 -11.98
CA GLY A 53 9.24 -7.23 -12.90
C GLY A 53 7.89 -7.87 -12.57
N HIS A 54 7.07 -7.24 -11.73
CA HIS A 54 5.81 -7.77 -11.22
C HIS A 54 4.71 -6.70 -11.31
N PRO A 55 3.51 -7.01 -11.83
CA PRO A 55 2.45 -6.01 -12.03
C PRO A 55 1.97 -5.38 -10.71
N ALA A 56 2.03 -6.13 -9.61
CA ALA A 56 1.74 -5.60 -8.28
C ALA A 56 2.98 -4.96 -7.60
N GLY A 57 4.04 -4.65 -8.35
CA GLY A 57 5.30 -4.13 -7.82
C GLY A 57 5.15 -2.87 -6.96
N ALA A 58 4.18 -1.99 -7.27
CA ALA A 58 3.91 -0.79 -6.48
C ALA A 58 3.46 -1.08 -5.03
N TRP A 59 2.87 -2.25 -4.79
CA TRP A 59 2.41 -2.68 -3.46
C TRP A 59 3.47 -3.44 -2.68
N ILE A 60 4.59 -3.79 -3.32
CA ILE A 60 5.68 -4.58 -2.76
C ILE A 60 6.69 -3.63 -2.09
N ASP A 61 7.11 -3.98 -0.87
CA ASP A 61 8.14 -3.24 -0.12
C ASP A 61 9.55 -3.82 -0.33
N GLU A 62 10.54 -3.24 0.36
CA GLU A 62 11.94 -3.67 0.30
C GLU A 62 12.20 -5.08 0.87
N ARG A 63 11.20 -5.68 1.55
CA ARG A 63 11.23 -7.07 2.01
C ARG A 63 10.62 -8.02 0.98
N ASN A 64 10.29 -7.52 -0.22
CA ASN A 64 9.55 -8.23 -1.25
C ASN A 64 8.18 -8.73 -0.77
N LYS A 65 7.56 -8.06 0.22
CA LYS A 65 6.21 -8.38 0.72
C LYS A 65 5.21 -7.32 0.29
N MET A 66 3.97 -7.72 0.07
CA MET A 66 2.88 -6.74 -0.04
C MET A 66 2.54 -6.17 1.34
N THR A 67 2.32 -4.86 1.43
CA THR A 67 2.01 -4.21 2.72
C THR A 67 0.69 -3.47 2.70
N LEU A 68 0.00 -3.51 3.85
CA LEU A 68 -1.26 -2.79 4.05
C LEU A 68 -1.09 -1.28 3.92
N SER A 69 -0.03 -0.72 4.49
CA SER A 69 0.23 0.73 4.45
C SER A 69 0.45 1.26 3.03
N ARG A 70 1.13 0.49 2.16
CA ARG A 70 1.26 0.85 0.73
C ARG A 70 -0.08 0.77 0.02
N LEU A 71 -0.86 -0.29 0.25
CA LEU A 71 -2.21 -0.42 -0.31
C LEU A 71 -3.10 0.77 0.06
N GLN A 72 -3.12 1.15 1.33
CA GLN A 72 -3.93 2.28 1.82
C GLN A 72 -3.49 3.61 1.21
N LEU A 73 -2.19 3.90 1.20
CA LEU A 73 -1.69 5.14 0.63
C LEU A 73 -2.00 5.23 -0.87
N ILE A 74 -1.77 4.14 -1.61
CA ILE A 74 -2.09 4.06 -3.04
C ILE A 74 -3.59 4.27 -3.26
N ALA A 75 -4.45 3.60 -2.50
CA ALA A 75 -5.89 3.71 -2.66
C ALA A 75 -6.41 5.13 -2.39
N TRP A 76 -5.96 5.76 -1.29
CA TRP A 76 -6.26 7.17 -0.99
C TRP A 76 -5.77 8.10 -2.10
N THR A 77 -4.54 7.91 -2.55
CA THR A 77 -3.95 8.74 -3.61
C THR A 77 -4.73 8.61 -4.91
N VAL A 78 -5.04 7.39 -5.35
CA VAL A 78 -5.80 7.15 -6.58
C VAL A 78 -7.18 7.78 -6.48
N VAL A 79 -7.92 7.59 -5.39
CA VAL A 79 -9.29 8.12 -5.24
C VAL A 79 -9.31 9.65 -5.19
N VAL A 80 -8.50 10.25 -4.31
CA VAL A 80 -8.52 11.70 -4.07
C VAL A 80 -7.91 12.47 -5.24
N LEU A 81 -6.75 12.05 -5.74
CA LEU A 81 -6.05 12.77 -6.79
C LEU A 81 -6.79 12.69 -8.14
N SER A 82 -7.39 11.53 -8.45
CA SER A 82 -8.23 11.42 -9.66
C SER A 82 -9.49 12.30 -9.55
N GLY A 83 -10.13 12.35 -8.38
CA GLY A 83 -11.30 13.20 -8.14
C GLY A 83 -10.98 14.68 -8.30
N PHE A 84 -9.91 15.13 -7.67
CA PHE A 84 -9.41 16.50 -7.80
C PHE A 84 -9.08 16.84 -9.26
N LEU A 85 -8.33 15.97 -9.95
CA LEU A 85 -7.93 16.21 -11.33
C LEU A 85 -9.15 16.36 -12.25
N VAL A 86 -10.13 15.47 -12.13
CA VAL A 86 -11.33 15.51 -12.96
C VAL A 86 -12.20 16.71 -12.65
N ALA A 87 -12.39 17.05 -11.36
CA ALA A 87 -13.09 18.27 -10.98
C ALA A 87 -12.45 19.51 -11.59
N ALA A 88 -11.13 19.65 -11.47
CA ALA A 88 -10.39 20.78 -12.02
C ALA A 88 -10.47 20.84 -13.56
N LEU A 89 -10.32 19.70 -14.25
CA LEU A 89 -10.38 19.68 -15.72
C LEU A 89 -11.78 20.00 -16.25
N HIS A 90 -12.84 19.55 -15.57
CA HIS A 90 -14.21 19.91 -15.95
C HIS A 90 -14.51 21.39 -15.70
N ASP A 91 -14.02 21.96 -14.60
CA ASP A 91 -14.16 23.40 -14.34
C ASP A 91 -13.43 24.22 -15.42
N LEU A 92 -12.23 23.78 -15.82
CA LEU A 92 -11.48 24.40 -16.91
C LEU A 92 -12.27 24.38 -18.23
N GLN A 93 -12.93 23.26 -18.56
CA GLN A 93 -13.77 23.14 -19.74
C GLN A 93 -15.05 23.97 -19.68
N GLY A 94 -15.61 24.12 -18.48
CA GLY A 94 -16.74 25.00 -18.21
C GLY A 94 -16.37 26.49 -18.30
N GLY A 95 -15.10 26.83 -18.52
CA GLY A 95 -14.62 28.20 -18.63
C GLY A 95 -14.36 28.87 -17.28
N ALA A 96 -14.11 28.10 -16.21
CA ALA A 96 -13.75 28.67 -14.91
C ALA A 96 -12.42 29.44 -14.99
N ASP A 97 -12.38 30.66 -14.44
CA ASP A 97 -11.18 31.50 -14.42
C ASP A 97 -10.01 30.84 -13.67
N ASN A 98 -10.31 30.05 -12.62
CA ASN A 98 -9.34 29.39 -11.77
C ASN A 98 -9.71 27.92 -11.53
N ALA A 99 -9.53 27.06 -12.52
CA ALA A 99 -9.81 25.62 -12.44
C ALA A 99 -9.09 24.88 -11.28
N LEU A 100 -8.00 25.43 -10.74
CA LEU A 100 -7.26 24.86 -9.61
C LEU A 100 -7.82 25.27 -8.23
N SER A 101 -8.91 26.05 -8.18
CA SER A 101 -9.50 26.48 -6.91
C SER A 101 -10.40 25.44 -6.24
N VAL A 102 -10.52 24.23 -6.81
CA VAL A 102 -11.26 23.11 -6.19
C VAL A 102 -10.66 22.80 -4.82
N ALA A 103 -11.39 23.12 -3.75
CA ALA A 103 -10.87 22.97 -2.40
C ALA A 103 -10.76 21.48 -2.00
N ILE A 104 -9.62 21.10 -1.43
CA ILE A 104 -9.42 19.80 -0.78
C ILE A 104 -9.56 20.04 0.73
N PRO A 105 -10.61 19.50 1.39
CA PRO A 105 -10.83 19.73 2.81
C PRO A 105 -9.63 19.33 3.68
N GLU A 106 -9.30 20.14 4.70
CA GLU A 106 -8.16 19.91 5.60
C GLU A 106 -8.18 18.52 6.26
N VAL A 107 -9.37 18.06 6.64
CA VAL A 107 -9.56 16.73 7.25
C VAL A 107 -9.12 15.61 6.31
N LEU A 108 -9.26 15.79 4.99
CA LEU A 108 -8.83 14.81 4.00
C LEU A 108 -7.31 14.77 3.88
N TRP A 109 -6.64 15.92 3.92
CA TRP A 109 -5.17 15.99 4.00
C TRP A 109 -4.65 15.29 5.24
N LEU A 110 -5.29 15.49 6.39
CA LEU A 110 -4.94 14.81 7.64
C LEU A 110 -5.16 13.30 7.55
N ALA A 111 -6.27 12.84 6.96
CA ALA A 111 -6.53 11.41 6.78
C ALA A 111 -5.47 10.74 5.89
N MET A 112 -5.08 11.39 4.79
CA MET A 112 -3.98 10.93 3.93
C MET A 112 -2.63 10.97 4.68
N GLY A 113 -2.37 12.04 5.46
CA GLY A 113 -1.18 12.19 6.27
C GLY A 113 -1.01 11.10 7.33
N ILE A 114 -2.08 10.74 8.05
CA ILE A 114 -2.08 9.63 9.01
C ILE A 114 -1.68 8.31 8.32
N SER A 115 -2.11 8.10 7.06
CA SER A 115 -1.72 6.93 6.27
C SER A 115 -0.22 6.85 6.03
N THR A 116 0.45 7.98 5.83
CA THR A 116 1.90 8.05 5.63
C THR A 116 2.70 7.69 6.88
N VAL A 117 2.17 7.97 8.08
CA VAL A 117 2.84 7.65 9.36
C VAL A 117 3.09 6.15 9.47
N SER A 118 2.09 5.32 9.15
CA SER A 118 2.26 3.86 9.18
C SER A 118 3.20 3.33 8.08
N LEU A 119 3.27 4.02 6.93
CA LEU A 119 4.16 3.65 5.83
C LEU A 119 5.64 3.81 6.22
N VAL A 120 5.98 4.87 6.95
CA VAL A 120 7.37 5.11 7.40
C VAL A 120 7.65 4.44 8.75
N GLY A 121 6.66 4.41 9.66
CA GLY A 121 6.81 3.85 10.99
C GLY A 121 6.99 2.33 11.00
N SER A 122 6.26 1.58 10.16
CA SER A 122 6.35 0.11 10.16
C SER A 122 7.76 -0.40 9.80
N PRO A 123 8.41 0.07 8.72
CA PRO A 123 9.78 -0.33 8.41
C PRO A 123 10.80 0.03 9.49
N LEU A 124 10.66 1.19 10.15
CA LEU A 124 11.55 1.61 11.24
C LEU A 124 11.46 0.67 12.45
N ILE A 125 10.25 0.31 12.86
CA ILE A 125 10.03 -0.67 13.93
C ILE A 125 10.66 -2.02 13.57
N LEU A 126 10.47 -2.47 12.32
CA LEU A 126 10.98 -3.75 11.85
C LEU A 126 12.50 -3.75 11.66
N ALA A 127 13.13 -2.61 11.37
CA ALA A 127 14.58 -2.49 11.23
C ALA A 127 15.30 -2.91 12.52
N THR A 128 14.79 -2.49 13.69
CA THR A 128 15.32 -2.91 14.99
C THR A 128 15.16 -4.42 15.20
N LYS A 129 14.03 -5.00 14.76
CA LYS A 129 13.75 -6.45 14.90
C LYS A 129 14.62 -7.32 13.98
N LYS A 130 15.02 -6.79 12.82
CA LYS A 130 16.01 -7.44 11.93
C LYS A 130 17.38 -7.63 12.58
N GLN A 131 17.72 -6.83 13.60
CA GLN A 131 18.99 -6.95 14.32
C GLN A 131 18.95 -8.00 15.45
N HIS A 132 17.78 -8.51 15.81
CA HIS A 132 17.65 -9.52 16.86
C HIS A 132 17.76 -10.92 16.26
N ALA A 133 18.58 -11.78 16.88
CA ALA A 133 18.69 -13.16 16.45
C ALA A 133 17.33 -13.88 16.66
N PRO A 134 16.87 -14.67 15.68
CA PRO A 134 15.61 -15.40 15.81
C PRO A 134 15.77 -16.63 16.69
N ASN A 135 14.68 -17.05 17.35
CA ASN A 135 14.60 -18.40 17.89
C ASN A 135 14.51 -19.41 16.73
N LEU A 136 15.52 -20.28 16.60
CA LEU A 136 15.63 -21.22 15.47
C LEU A 136 14.42 -22.16 15.35
N ASN A 137 13.90 -22.66 16.46
CA ASN A 137 12.77 -23.57 16.46
C ASN A 137 11.48 -22.88 16.02
N GLU A 138 11.29 -21.64 16.48
CA GLU A 138 10.16 -20.81 16.05
C GLU A 138 10.24 -20.45 14.57
N ALA A 139 11.40 -19.94 14.11
CA ALA A 139 11.62 -19.58 12.71
C ALA A 139 11.42 -20.79 11.78
N THR A 140 11.94 -21.97 12.17
CA THR A 140 11.78 -23.21 11.40
C THR A 140 10.31 -23.61 11.28
N ARG A 141 9.56 -23.57 12.39
CA ARG A 141 8.12 -23.87 12.41
C ARG A 141 7.34 -22.93 11.49
N THR A 142 7.63 -21.63 11.59
CA THR A 142 6.94 -20.61 10.80
C THR A 142 7.25 -20.71 9.31
N LEU A 143 8.51 -20.90 8.93
CA LEU A 143 8.87 -21.08 7.52
C LEU A 143 8.28 -22.38 6.96
N THR A 144 8.28 -23.46 7.74
CA THR A 144 7.62 -24.73 7.36
C THR A 144 6.12 -24.51 7.12
N ALA A 145 5.44 -23.77 7.99
CA ALA A 145 4.02 -23.46 7.83
C ALA A 145 3.76 -22.56 6.61
N LEU A 146 4.63 -21.59 6.33
CA LEU A 146 4.49 -20.67 5.20
C LEU A 146 4.75 -21.32 3.84
N GLN A 147 5.63 -22.32 3.79
CA GLN A 147 6.00 -23.02 2.56
C GLN A 147 5.23 -24.33 2.32
N GLY A 148 4.60 -24.88 3.37
CA GLY A 148 3.90 -26.16 3.27
C GLY A 148 4.84 -27.37 3.11
N SER A 149 6.12 -27.22 3.42
CA SER A 149 7.12 -28.30 3.36
C SER A 149 8.18 -28.10 4.44
N PRO A 150 8.78 -29.19 5.00
CA PRO A 150 9.80 -29.07 6.04
C PRO A 150 10.98 -28.22 5.61
N VAL A 151 11.32 -27.22 6.43
CA VAL A 151 12.49 -26.36 6.24
C VAL A 151 13.56 -26.71 7.24
N GLY A 152 14.80 -26.90 6.77
CA GLY A 152 15.97 -26.93 7.64
C GLY A 152 16.63 -25.56 7.66
N LEU A 153 16.84 -24.99 8.84
CA LEU A 153 17.64 -23.78 9.02
C LEU A 153 19.02 -24.17 9.53
N ALA A 154 20.06 -23.78 8.80
CA ALA A 154 21.42 -23.79 9.32
C ALA A 154 21.75 -22.39 9.80
N ALA A 155 22.28 -22.26 11.02
CA ALA A 155 22.90 -21.02 11.46
C ALA A 155 24.05 -20.72 10.50
N THR A 156 23.97 -19.62 9.76
CA THR A 156 25.14 -19.11 9.05
C THR A 156 26.05 -18.43 10.08
N GLY A 157 27.35 -18.31 9.80
CA GLY A 157 28.32 -17.71 10.73
C GLY A 157 27.96 -16.28 11.20
N ASP A 158 26.99 -15.64 10.53
CA ASP A 158 26.32 -14.43 10.99
C ASP A 158 25.00 -14.79 11.71
N ALA A 159 24.92 -14.50 13.01
CA ALA A 159 23.77 -14.80 13.89
C ALA A 159 22.42 -14.16 13.45
N HIS A 160 22.43 -13.36 12.38
CA HIS A 160 21.31 -12.53 11.92
C HIS A 160 20.72 -12.97 10.58
N VAL A 161 21.31 -13.94 9.87
CA VAL A 161 20.84 -14.38 8.55
C VAL A 161 20.70 -15.90 8.53
N MET A 162 19.47 -16.39 8.36
CA MET A 162 19.20 -17.82 8.20
C MET A 162 18.93 -18.11 6.73
N VAL A 163 19.81 -18.89 6.10
CA VAL A 163 19.69 -19.27 4.69
C VAL A 163 18.99 -20.62 4.60
N GLN A 164 17.91 -20.65 3.84
CA GLN A 164 17.19 -21.86 3.49
C GLN A 164 17.82 -22.55 2.27
N SER A 165 18.02 -23.87 2.36
CA SER A 165 18.78 -24.63 1.36
C SER A 165 18.00 -25.13 0.13
N ASN A 166 16.70 -24.84 -0.07
CA ASN A 166 16.02 -25.44 -1.24
C ASN A 166 14.89 -24.66 -1.94
N THR A 167 14.35 -23.59 -1.36
CA THR A 167 13.40 -22.70 -2.05
C THR A 167 13.59 -21.28 -1.54
N ASN A 168 14.10 -20.39 -2.39
CA ASN A 168 14.43 -19.01 -2.00
C ASN A 168 13.20 -18.13 -1.69
N ALA A 169 11.97 -18.66 -1.79
CA ALA A 169 10.75 -17.86 -1.79
C ALA A 169 10.44 -17.17 -0.46
N VAL A 170 10.77 -17.79 0.68
CA VAL A 170 10.48 -17.26 2.03
C VAL A 170 11.71 -17.46 2.91
N ARG A 171 12.16 -16.39 3.59
CA ARG A 171 13.31 -16.42 4.48
C ARG A 171 13.12 -15.43 5.64
N THR A 172 14.06 -15.41 6.57
CA THR A 172 14.06 -14.42 7.67
C THR A 172 15.36 -13.62 7.68
N ILE A 173 15.26 -12.35 8.08
CA ILE A 173 16.40 -11.51 8.44
C ILE A 173 16.18 -11.10 9.90
N GLY A 174 17.03 -11.59 10.78
CA GLY A 174 16.77 -11.59 12.21
C GLY A 174 15.41 -12.24 12.52
N GLN A 175 14.58 -11.55 13.29
CA GLN A 175 13.22 -11.95 13.64
C GLN A 175 12.17 -11.63 12.57
N VAL A 176 12.51 -11.01 11.44
CA VAL A 176 11.54 -10.51 10.45
C VAL A 176 11.48 -11.41 9.23
N GLU A 177 10.27 -11.78 8.81
CA GLU A 177 10.03 -12.55 7.58
C GLU A 177 10.11 -11.65 6.33
N VAL A 178 10.76 -12.19 5.29
CA VAL A 178 10.97 -11.52 4.01
C VAL A 178 10.86 -12.52 2.86
N ARG A 179 10.57 -12.03 1.65
CA ARG A 179 10.53 -12.84 0.42
C ARG A 179 11.84 -12.79 -0.38
N GLY A 180 12.10 -13.86 -1.10
CA GLY A 180 13.28 -14.02 -1.95
C GLY A 180 13.35 -12.99 -3.06
N HIS A 181 12.26 -12.93 -3.83
CA HIS A 181 12.09 -12.11 -5.03
C HIS A 181 10.70 -11.45 -5.02
N PRO A 182 10.50 -10.29 -5.70
CA PRO A 182 9.17 -9.68 -5.83
C PRO A 182 8.07 -10.59 -6.36
N SER A 183 8.42 -11.59 -7.17
CA SER A 183 7.46 -12.61 -7.67
C SER A 183 6.92 -13.54 -6.58
N ASP A 184 7.58 -13.60 -5.43
CA ASP A 184 7.19 -14.45 -4.30
C ASP A 184 6.26 -13.70 -3.33
N ALA A 185 5.97 -12.43 -3.60
CA ALA A 185 5.05 -11.60 -2.82
C ALA A 185 3.62 -12.15 -2.92
N SER A 186 2.88 -12.11 -1.81
CA SER A 186 1.51 -12.63 -1.76
C SER A 186 0.54 -11.59 -1.24
N TRP A 187 -0.68 -11.56 -1.79
CA TRP A 187 -1.78 -10.77 -1.22
C TRP A 187 -2.10 -11.18 0.23
N ALA A 188 -1.78 -12.41 0.63
CA ALA A 188 -1.91 -12.85 2.02
C ALA A 188 -0.98 -12.08 2.98
N ASP A 189 0.12 -11.48 2.48
CA ASP A 189 1.07 -10.71 3.31
C ASP A 189 0.43 -9.48 3.96
N ILE A 190 -0.63 -8.95 3.35
CA ILE A 190 -1.42 -7.82 3.86
C ILE A 190 -2.18 -8.22 5.14
N PHE A 191 -2.44 -9.50 5.34
CA PHE A 191 -3.19 -10.02 6.48
C PHE A 191 -2.33 -10.76 7.50
N ARG A 192 -1.09 -11.09 7.15
CA ARG A 192 -0.21 -11.90 8.00
C ARG A 192 0.67 -11.06 8.90
N GLY A 193 1.20 -11.66 9.95
CA GLY A 193 2.26 -11.09 10.76
C GLY A 193 3.55 -10.79 9.97
N ASP A 194 4.53 -10.21 10.64
CA ASP A 194 5.83 -9.84 10.04
C ASP A 194 7.02 -10.49 10.74
N GLU A 195 6.79 -11.18 11.85
CA GLU A 195 7.81 -11.72 12.74
C GLU A 195 7.82 -13.25 12.75
N THR A 196 8.93 -13.87 13.16
CA THR A 196 9.02 -15.33 13.21
C THR A 196 7.93 -15.96 14.06
N GLY A 197 7.48 -15.33 15.14
CA GLY A 197 6.41 -15.90 15.96
C GLY A 197 4.98 -15.69 15.44
N ASN A 198 4.75 -14.77 14.48
CA ASN A 198 3.41 -14.46 14.01
C ASN A 198 3.20 -14.44 12.48
N ALA A 199 4.25 -14.59 11.66
CA ALA A 199 4.16 -14.45 10.20
C ALA A 199 3.28 -15.52 9.53
N ALA A 200 3.12 -16.70 10.15
CA ALA A 200 2.21 -17.74 9.67
C ALA A 200 0.73 -17.50 10.06
N TYR A 201 0.45 -16.48 10.88
CA TYR A 201 -0.87 -16.23 11.44
C TYR A 201 -1.46 -14.91 10.92
N VAL A 202 -2.79 -14.79 11.06
CA VAL A 202 -3.51 -13.56 10.75
C VAL A 202 -3.20 -12.50 11.80
N ASP A 203 -2.79 -11.32 11.34
CA ASP A 203 -2.57 -10.12 12.14
C ASP A 203 -3.89 -9.35 12.26
N LEU A 204 -4.51 -9.44 13.44
CA LEU A 204 -5.78 -8.78 13.74
C LEU A 204 -5.69 -7.26 13.57
N GLY A 205 -4.54 -6.65 13.89
CA GLY A 205 -4.32 -5.22 13.74
C GLY A 205 -4.37 -4.80 12.27
N LYS A 206 -3.75 -5.57 11.37
CA LYS A 206 -3.88 -5.35 9.92
C LYS A 206 -5.32 -5.53 9.43
N VAL A 207 -6.03 -6.56 9.90
CA VAL A 207 -7.42 -6.81 9.49
C VAL A 207 -8.34 -5.66 9.89
N GLN A 208 -8.29 -5.23 11.16
CA GLN A 208 -9.10 -4.10 11.65
C GLN A 208 -8.83 -2.83 10.85
N MET A 209 -7.55 -2.54 10.60
CA MET A 209 -7.11 -1.34 9.89
C MET A 209 -7.55 -1.36 8.41
N LEU A 210 -7.48 -2.51 7.75
CA LEU A 210 -7.98 -2.67 6.38
C LEU A 210 -9.50 -2.46 6.33
N LEU A 211 -10.25 -3.10 7.21
CA LEU A 211 -11.72 -3.00 7.23
C LEU A 211 -12.18 -1.56 7.39
N LEU A 212 -11.61 -0.83 8.35
CA LEU A 212 -11.91 0.59 8.53
C LEU A 212 -11.58 1.39 7.26
N THR A 213 -10.43 1.15 6.66
CA THR A 213 -10.00 1.89 5.46
C THR A 213 -10.91 1.63 4.27
N VAL A 214 -11.32 0.38 4.06
CA VAL A 214 -12.25 0.00 2.99
C VAL A 214 -13.60 0.68 3.18
N VAL A 215 -14.13 0.69 4.41
CA VAL A 215 -15.41 1.38 4.71
C VAL A 215 -15.31 2.87 4.41
N VAL A 216 -14.25 3.53 4.89
CA VAL A 216 -14.08 4.97 4.68
C VAL A 216 -13.88 5.30 3.20
N LEU A 217 -13.03 4.56 2.48
CA LEU A 217 -12.81 4.77 1.05
C LEU A 217 -14.06 4.51 0.21
N LEU A 218 -14.88 3.52 0.59
CA LEU A 218 -16.12 3.23 -0.11
C LEU A 218 -17.12 4.37 0.07
N VAL A 219 -17.35 4.82 1.30
CA VAL A 219 -18.27 5.94 1.57
C VAL A 219 -17.78 7.22 0.91
N TYR A 220 -16.48 7.52 1.00
CA TYR A 220 -15.88 8.68 0.36
C TYR A 220 -15.97 8.62 -1.17
N GLY A 221 -15.65 7.46 -1.76
CA GLY A 221 -15.75 7.24 -3.19
C GLY A 221 -17.17 7.40 -3.72
N LEU A 222 -18.18 6.92 -2.98
CA LEU A 222 -19.58 7.16 -3.32
C LEU A 222 -19.96 8.64 -3.21
N ALA A 223 -19.53 9.35 -2.15
CA ALA A 223 -19.77 10.78 -2.02
C ALA A 223 -19.12 11.59 -3.16
N LEU A 224 -17.91 11.18 -3.58
CA LEU A 224 -17.22 11.78 -4.71
C LEU A 224 -17.92 11.46 -6.03
N TYR A 225 -18.40 10.23 -6.23
CA TYR A 225 -19.21 9.87 -7.39
C TYR A 225 -20.50 10.70 -7.47
N THR A 226 -21.19 10.90 -6.34
CA THR A 226 -22.40 11.74 -6.29
C THR A 226 -22.09 13.20 -6.59
N LEU A 227 -20.96 13.73 -6.08
CA LEU A 227 -20.50 15.08 -6.38
C LEU A 227 -20.26 15.24 -7.88
N LEU A 228 -19.49 14.33 -8.49
CA LEU A 228 -19.15 14.35 -9.92
C LEU A 228 -20.31 13.95 -10.85
N SER A 229 -21.46 13.58 -10.28
CA SER A 229 -22.72 13.44 -11.02
C SER A 229 -23.51 14.75 -11.10
N GLY A 230 -23.10 15.77 -10.34
CA GLY A 230 -23.71 17.09 -10.33
C GLY A 230 -23.45 17.88 -11.62
N VAL A 231 -24.16 19.00 -11.74
CA VAL A 231 -24.01 19.97 -12.83
C VAL A 231 -23.47 21.28 -12.27
N GLY A 232 -22.57 21.93 -13.01
CA GLY A 232 -21.93 23.19 -12.60
C GLY A 232 -20.50 23.00 -12.09
N PRO A 233 -19.84 24.08 -11.65
CA PRO A 233 -18.45 24.05 -11.23
C PRO A 233 -18.26 23.33 -9.89
N PHE A 234 -17.15 22.62 -9.75
CA PHE A 234 -16.79 21.85 -8.58
C PHE A 234 -15.96 22.69 -7.61
N THR A 235 -16.58 23.28 -6.60
CA THR A 235 -15.87 24.19 -5.68
C THR A 235 -15.07 23.49 -4.59
N ALA A 236 -15.44 22.26 -4.20
CA ALA A 236 -14.75 21.49 -3.17
C ALA A 236 -14.99 19.98 -3.32
N LEU A 237 -14.02 19.17 -2.89
CA LEU A 237 -14.21 17.73 -2.69
C LEU A 237 -15.06 17.43 -1.44
N PRO A 238 -15.64 16.22 -1.32
CA PRO A 238 -16.44 15.86 -0.15
C PRO A 238 -15.65 15.99 1.16
N VAL A 239 -16.32 16.51 2.19
CA VAL A 239 -15.74 16.64 3.53
C VAL A 239 -15.76 15.29 4.25
N VAL A 240 -14.71 15.01 5.01
CA VAL A 240 -14.65 13.87 5.94
C VAL A 240 -14.95 14.38 7.34
N ASP A 241 -15.78 13.66 8.09
CA ASP A 241 -16.13 14.00 9.47
C ASP A 241 -14.94 13.85 10.44
N GLN A 242 -14.87 14.70 11.46
CA GLN A 242 -13.79 14.66 12.45
C GLN A 242 -13.77 13.35 13.25
N GLY A 243 -14.93 12.74 13.50
CA GLY A 243 -15.03 11.43 14.14
C GLY A 243 -14.41 10.33 13.30
N VAL A 244 -14.58 10.38 11.97
CA VAL A 244 -13.91 9.45 11.04
C VAL A 244 -12.39 9.66 11.08
N LEU A 245 -11.91 10.91 11.12
CA LEU A 245 -10.50 11.20 11.28
C LEU A 245 -9.94 10.65 12.60
N ALA A 246 -10.67 10.83 13.70
CA ALA A 246 -10.28 10.28 15.01
C ALA A 246 -10.21 8.75 14.99
N LEU A 247 -11.18 8.08 14.38
CA LEU A 247 -11.18 6.62 14.21
C LEU A 247 -10.00 6.13 13.38
N LEU A 248 -9.66 6.82 12.28
CA LEU A 248 -8.46 6.52 11.49
C LEU A 248 -7.19 6.68 12.33
N GLY A 249 -7.06 7.79 13.08
CA GLY A 249 -5.92 8.03 13.96
C GLY A 249 -5.76 6.93 15.01
N ILE A 250 -6.83 6.54 15.70
CA ILE A 250 -6.83 5.44 16.67
C ILE A 250 -6.44 4.12 16.01
N SER A 251 -6.98 3.82 14.83
CA SER A 251 -6.67 2.59 14.11
C SER A 251 -5.19 2.50 13.69
N HIS A 252 -4.60 3.62 13.24
CA HIS A 252 -3.18 3.69 12.91
C HIS A 252 -2.29 3.55 14.14
N ALA A 253 -2.64 4.22 15.24
CA ALA A 253 -1.91 4.11 16.50
C ALA A 253 -1.96 2.66 17.03
N GLY A 254 -3.14 2.03 17.02
CA GLY A 254 -3.31 0.63 17.42
C GLY A 254 -2.50 -0.32 16.55
N TYR A 255 -2.53 -0.15 15.23
CA TYR A 255 -1.72 -0.94 14.29
C TYR A 255 -0.21 -0.82 14.57
N LEU A 256 0.29 0.41 14.75
CA LEU A 256 1.71 0.63 15.07
C LEU A 256 2.09 0.09 16.45
N SER A 257 1.18 0.16 17.42
CA SER A 257 1.40 -0.42 18.75
C SER A 257 1.52 -1.95 18.68
N THR A 258 0.62 -2.61 17.96
CA THR A 258 0.71 -4.05 17.68
C THR A 258 1.98 -4.40 16.91
N LYS A 259 2.47 -3.53 16.03
CA LYS A 259 3.76 -3.70 15.36
C LYS A 259 4.95 -3.57 16.30
N ALA A 260 4.87 -2.69 17.29
CA ALA A 260 5.96 -2.41 18.22
C ALA A 260 6.13 -3.54 19.25
N THR A 261 5.05 -4.18 19.68
CA THR A 261 5.13 -5.34 20.59
C THR A 261 5.94 -6.47 19.96
N THR A 262 6.78 -7.14 20.75
CA THR A 262 7.54 -8.31 20.29
C THR A 262 6.62 -9.51 20.12
N HIS A 263 6.65 -10.13 18.94
CA HIS A 263 5.89 -11.34 18.65
C HIS A 263 6.78 -12.57 18.48
N SER A 264 8.11 -12.39 18.49
CA SER A 264 9.09 -13.47 18.36
C SER A 264 9.66 -13.87 19.72
N ALA A 265 9.87 -15.17 19.93
CA ALA A 265 10.59 -15.66 21.11
C ALA A 265 12.06 -15.20 21.12
N PRO A 266 12.69 -15.04 22.30
CA PRO A 266 14.12 -14.80 22.40
C PRO A 266 14.92 -15.98 21.82
N PRO A 267 16.20 -15.77 21.44
CA PRO A 267 17.07 -16.84 20.98
C PRO A 267 17.07 -18.03 21.95
N ALA A 268 17.09 -19.25 21.42
CA ALA A 268 17.31 -20.42 22.25
C ALA A 268 18.75 -20.35 22.80
N GLY A 269 18.89 -20.45 24.13
CA GLY A 269 20.19 -20.55 24.80
C GLY A 269 20.88 -21.88 24.55
#